data_AF-A0A5N5SVA3-F1
#
_entry.id   AF-A0A5N5SVA3-F1
#
_cell.length_a   1.000
_cell.length_b   1.000
_cell.length_c   1.000
_cell.angle_alpha   90.00
_cell.angle_beta   90.00
_cell.angle_gamma   90.00
#
_symmetry.space_group_name_H-M   'P 1'
#
loop_
_entity.id
_entity.type
_entity.pdbx_description
1 polymer ?
#
loop_
_entity_poly.entity_id
_entity_poly.type
_entity_poly.pdbx_seq_one_letter_code
_entity_poly.pdbx_strand_id
1 'polypeptide(L)'
;MANQAQSKEAESLAKTLLNKSIVNNIVPLPEDCTYTPFYCEENVWHLCDYVRKNKISELSKCYVVFISNNSRCVPLWRQRSGKDEERLVTWNYSYIFNSCVGPINKDYHVIFMYCLDDRCLVFDLDSDLPFPTYFHKYVTETIRTDHILRPENHRFFRVIPASVYLQKFASDRRHMRQSNGNFMLF
;
A
#
# COMPACT_ATOMS: atom_id res chain seq x y z
N MET A 1 -42.73 -20.11 6.76
CA MET A 1 -41.26 -20.37 6.67
C MET A 1 -40.63 -19.81 5.39
N ALA A 2 -41.29 -19.82 4.23
CA ALA A 2 -40.75 -19.26 2.97
C ALA A 2 -40.46 -17.73 2.99
N ASN A 3 -41.32 -16.91 3.62
CA ASN A 3 -41.15 -15.44 3.66
C ASN A 3 -39.91 -14.94 4.43
N GLN A 4 -39.43 -15.68 5.43
CA GLN A 4 -38.25 -15.28 6.22
C GLN A 4 -36.93 -15.62 5.53
N ALA A 5 -36.92 -16.59 4.61
CA ALA A 5 -35.74 -16.94 3.84
C ALA A 5 -35.49 -15.90 2.74
N GLN A 6 -36.53 -15.53 1.99
CA GLN A 6 -36.45 -14.50 0.93
C GLN A 6 -36.08 -13.12 1.47
N SER A 7 -36.53 -12.74 2.68
CA SER A 7 -36.17 -11.46 3.29
C SER A 7 -34.69 -11.38 3.68
N LYS A 8 -34.11 -12.48 4.21
CA LYS A 8 -32.69 -12.56 4.58
C LYS A 8 -31.77 -12.52 3.36
N GLU A 9 -32.19 -13.16 2.28
CA GLU A 9 -31.43 -13.23 1.03
C GLU A 9 -31.38 -11.85 0.34
N ALA A 10 -32.50 -11.12 0.33
CA ALA A 10 -32.55 -9.74 -0.15
C ALA A 10 -31.69 -8.79 0.69
N GLU A 11 -31.69 -8.92 2.02
CA GLU A 11 -30.85 -8.10 2.91
C GLU A 11 -29.35 -8.37 2.71
N SER A 12 -28.98 -9.64 2.49
CA SER A 12 -27.60 -10.05 2.18
C SER A 12 -27.12 -9.48 0.84
N LEU A 13 -27.97 -9.52 -0.18
CA LEU A 13 -27.67 -8.94 -1.49
C LEU A 13 -27.51 -7.42 -1.40
N ALA A 14 -28.41 -6.74 -0.67
CA ALA A 14 -28.33 -5.29 -0.45
C ALA A 14 -27.03 -4.90 0.28
N LYS A 15 -26.65 -5.62 1.33
CA LYS A 15 -25.36 -5.44 2.02
C LYS A 15 -24.17 -5.67 1.08
N THR A 16 -24.25 -6.68 0.22
CA THR A 16 -23.19 -6.99 -0.75
C THR A 16 -23.01 -5.88 -1.77
N LEU A 17 -24.11 -5.37 -2.34
CA LEU A 17 -24.10 -4.26 -3.30
C LEU A 17 -23.62 -2.96 -2.67
N LEU A 18 -24.08 -2.64 -1.45
CA LEU A 18 -23.64 -1.48 -0.69
C LEU A 18 -22.14 -1.55 -0.42
N ASN A 19 -21.64 -2.70 0.05
CA ASN A 19 -20.22 -2.91 0.30
C ASN A 19 -19.38 -2.75 -0.97
N LYS A 20 -19.86 -3.28 -2.11
CA LYS A 20 -19.18 -3.13 -3.40
C LYS A 20 -19.13 -1.66 -3.83
N SER A 21 -20.20 -0.90 -3.62
CA SER A 21 -20.25 0.54 -3.90
C SER A 21 -19.32 1.35 -2.99
N ILE A 22 -19.26 1.02 -1.69
CA ILE A 22 -18.35 1.67 -0.73
C ILE A 22 -16.90 1.43 -1.14
N VAL A 23 -16.55 0.17 -1.40
CA VAL A 23 -15.23 -0.27 -1.85
C VAL A 23 -14.78 0.47 -3.09
N ASN A 24 -15.65 0.58 -4.11
CA ASN A 24 -15.30 1.21 -5.37
C ASN A 24 -15.04 2.71 -5.27
N ASN A 25 -15.46 3.35 -4.18
CA ASN A 25 -15.41 4.80 -4.06
C ASN A 25 -14.61 5.26 -2.82
N ILE A 26 -14.06 4.36 -2.00
CA ILE A 26 -13.49 4.73 -0.68
C ILE A 26 -12.38 5.79 -0.81
N VAL A 27 -11.60 5.71 -1.87
CA VAL A 27 -10.60 6.70 -2.30
C VAL A 27 -10.85 7.09 -3.76
N PRO A 28 -10.22 8.17 -4.29
CA PRO A 28 -10.33 8.54 -5.69
C PRO A 28 -9.81 7.45 -6.64
N LEU A 29 -10.11 7.60 -7.93
CA LEU A 29 -9.47 6.81 -8.97
C LEU A 29 -7.94 7.08 -8.98
N PRO A 30 -7.13 6.13 -9.47
CA PRO A 30 -5.67 6.29 -9.50
C PRO A 30 -5.19 7.60 -10.14
N GLU A 31 -5.82 8.00 -11.23
CA GLU A 31 -5.53 9.23 -11.99
C GLU A 31 -5.88 10.52 -11.25
N ASP A 32 -6.81 10.44 -10.28
CA ASP A 32 -7.26 11.58 -9.47
C ASP A 32 -6.53 11.66 -8.12
N CYS A 33 -5.68 10.69 -7.82
CA CYS A 33 -4.91 10.68 -6.58
C CYS A 33 -3.76 11.68 -6.66
N THR A 34 -3.57 12.47 -5.58
CA THR A 34 -2.32 13.22 -5.41
C THR A 34 -1.17 12.23 -5.30
N TYR A 35 -0.23 12.33 -6.25
CA TYR A 35 0.87 11.39 -6.37
C TYR A 35 2.17 12.10 -6.69
N THR A 36 3.17 11.88 -5.84
CA THR A 36 4.57 12.22 -6.09
C THR A 36 5.39 10.93 -6.03
N PRO A 37 6.10 10.54 -7.11
CA PRO A 37 6.98 9.37 -7.09
C PRO A 37 7.95 9.43 -5.90
N PHE A 38 8.20 8.28 -5.26
CA PHE A 38 9.13 8.12 -4.13
C PHE A 38 8.71 8.75 -2.79
N TYR A 39 7.57 9.45 -2.73
CA TYR A 39 6.99 9.97 -1.48
C TYR A 39 5.73 9.17 -1.12
N CYS A 40 5.85 7.85 -1.08
CA CYS A 40 4.73 6.95 -0.82
C CYS A 40 4.02 7.23 0.52
N GLU A 41 4.78 7.68 1.53
CA GLU A 41 4.27 8.09 2.83
C GLU A 41 3.35 9.32 2.75
N GLU A 42 3.65 10.28 1.88
CA GLU A 42 2.80 11.47 1.67
C GLU A 42 1.61 11.15 0.77
N ASN A 43 1.82 10.34 -0.27
CA ASN A 43 0.73 9.88 -1.14
C ASN A 43 -0.33 9.13 -0.32
N VAL A 44 0.08 8.23 0.57
CA VAL A 44 -0.83 7.52 1.48
C VAL A 44 -1.46 8.47 2.51
N TRP A 45 -0.73 9.48 2.99
CA TRP A 45 -1.31 10.52 3.85
C TRP A 45 -2.48 11.23 3.15
N HIS A 46 -2.34 11.57 1.87
CA HIS A 46 -3.42 12.18 1.08
C HIS A 46 -4.63 11.25 0.93
N LEU A 47 -4.43 9.94 0.77
CA LEU A 47 -5.54 8.97 0.77
C LEU A 47 -6.27 8.94 2.12
N CYS A 48 -5.53 8.93 3.24
CA CYS A 48 -6.13 9.03 4.57
C CYS A 48 -6.93 10.33 4.74
N ASP A 49 -6.38 11.46 4.30
CA ASP A 49 -7.02 12.76 4.42
C ASP A 49 -8.28 12.88 3.56
N TYR A 50 -8.26 12.27 2.37
CA TYR A 50 -9.45 12.15 1.53
C TYR A 50 -10.57 11.40 2.25
N VAL A 51 -10.28 10.24 2.84
CA VAL A 51 -11.29 9.48 3.61
C VAL A 51 -11.79 10.30 4.80
N ARG A 52 -10.90 10.97 5.54
CA ARG A 52 -11.29 11.84 6.66
C ARG A 52 -12.28 12.91 6.23
N LYS A 53 -12.04 13.58 5.09
CA LYS A 53 -12.87 14.69 4.59
C LYS A 53 -14.20 14.24 4.00
N ASN A 54 -14.22 13.12 3.28
CA ASN A 54 -15.38 12.71 2.47
C ASN A 54 -16.17 11.55 3.07
N LYS A 55 -15.54 10.74 3.94
CA LYS A 55 -16.03 9.44 4.40
C LYS A 55 -15.60 9.13 5.83
N ILE A 56 -15.75 10.11 6.74
CA ILE A 56 -15.21 10.04 8.10
C ILE A 56 -15.62 8.78 8.88
N SER A 57 -16.84 8.25 8.65
CA SER A 57 -17.33 7.00 9.28
C SER A 57 -16.50 5.77 8.92
N GLU A 58 -15.80 5.82 7.79
CA GLU A 58 -14.97 4.72 7.29
C GLU A 58 -13.51 4.83 7.75
N LEU A 59 -13.07 5.97 8.31
CA LEU A 59 -11.67 6.20 8.68
C LEU A 59 -11.16 5.20 9.74
N SER A 60 -12.04 4.73 10.63
CA SER A 60 -11.69 3.72 11.65
C SER A 60 -11.36 2.34 11.06
N LYS A 61 -11.73 2.11 9.80
CA LYS A 61 -11.47 0.88 9.04
C LYS A 61 -10.22 1.00 8.16
N CYS A 62 -9.54 2.15 8.19
CA CYS A 62 -8.40 2.46 7.35
C CYS A 62 -7.08 2.37 8.12
N TYR A 63 -6.06 1.84 7.46
CA TYR A 63 -4.73 1.62 8.02
C TYR A 63 -3.65 2.07 7.03
N VAL A 64 -2.53 2.48 7.59
CA VAL A 64 -1.30 2.77 6.86
C VAL A 64 -0.27 1.73 7.27
N VAL A 65 0.36 1.10 6.28
CA VAL A 65 1.34 0.05 6.54
C VAL A 65 2.69 0.46 5.96
N PHE A 66 3.66 0.64 6.85
CA PHE A 66 5.06 0.76 6.47
C PHE A 66 5.65 -0.64 6.32
N ILE A 67 6.33 -0.86 5.21
CA ILE A 67 7.05 -2.09 4.88
C ILE A 67 8.52 -1.71 4.82
N SER A 68 9.33 -2.32 5.68
CA SER A 68 10.78 -2.07 5.75
C SER A 68 11.52 -3.34 6.16
N ASN A 69 12.84 -3.29 6.29
CA ASN A 69 13.66 -4.35 6.86
C ASN A 69 14.94 -3.76 7.45
N ASN A 70 15.74 -4.58 8.13
CA ASN A 70 16.99 -4.12 8.76
C ASN A 70 18.00 -3.57 7.74
N SER A 71 18.01 -4.11 6.52
CA SER A 71 18.87 -3.68 5.42
C SER A 71 18.40 -2.41 4.72
N ARG A 72 17.20 -1.88 5.04
CA ARG A 72 16.57 -0.73 4.36
C ARG A 72 16.53 -0.92 2.84
N CYS A 73 16.26 -2.16 2.43
CA CYS A 73 16.20 -2.57 1.05
C CYS A 73 15.09 -3.61 0.89
N VAL A 74 13.86 -3.12 0.69
CA VAL A 74 12.67 -3.97 0.69
C VAL A 74 12.42 -4.51 -0.71
N PRO A 75 12.45 -5.84 -0.91
CA PRO A 75 12.07 -6.43 -2.18
C PRO A 75 10.55 -6.47 -2.32
N LEU A 76 10.03 -5.86 -3.39
CA LEU A 76 8.61 -5.86 -3.72
C LEU A 76 8.42 -6.18 -5.21
N TRP A 77 7.63 -7.20 -5.50
CA TRP A 77 7.22 -7.52 -6.86
C TRP A 77 6.07 -6.64 -7.32
N ARG A 78 5.77 -6.66 -8.63
CA ARG A 78 4.55 -6.02 -9.14
C ARG A 78 4.50 -4.52 -8.87
N GLN A 79 5.63 -3.85 -9.12
CA GLN A 79 5.81 -2.41 -8.93
C GLN A 79 6.10 -1.75 -10.28
N ARG A 80 5.48 -0.60 -10.56
CA ARG A 80 5.56 0.12 -11.85
C ARG A 80 6.98 0.50 -12.28
N SER A 81 7.88 0.66 -11.31
CA SER A 81 9.30 0.96 -11.57
C SER A 81 10.16 -0.28 -11.83
N GLY A 82 9.59 -1.49 -11.73
CA GLY A 82 10.26 -2.75 -12.02
C GLY A 82 10.52 -2.88 -13.53
N LYS A 83 11.74 -3.27 -13.89
CA LYS A 83 12.20 -3.30 -15.29
C LYS A 83 12.08 -4.68 -15.94
N ASP A 84 11.89 -5.74 -15.14
CA ASP A 84 11.78 -7.12 -15.60
C ASP A 84 10.31 -7.56 -15.73
N GLU A 85 10.08 -8.77 -16.26
CA GLU A 85 8.73 -9.31 -16.50
C GLU A 85 7.92 -9.50 -15.21
N GLU A 86 8.59 -9.77 -14.09
CA GLU A 86 7.93 -9.87 -12.78
C GLU A 86 7.67 -8.50 -12.13
N ARG A 87 8.16 -7.42 -12.75
CA ARG A 87 8.16 -6.06 -12.24
C ARG A 87 8.69 -5.99 -10.80
N LEU A 88 9.76 -6.73 -10.52
CA LEU A 88 10.44 -6.72 -9.24
C LEU A 88 11.13 -5.38 -9.05
N VAL A 89 10.68 -4.65 -8.04
CA VAL A 89 11.41 -3.54 -7.45
C VAL A 89 12.02 -4.04 -6.17
N THR A 90 13.20 -4.61 -6.33
CA THR A 90 14.26 -4.34 -5.36
C THR A 90 14.94 -3.10 -5.90
N TRP A 91 15.05 -2.00 -5.16
CA TRP A 91 16.03 -1.00 -5.58
C TRP A 91 17.40 -1.62 -5.34
N ASN A 92 17.86 -2.31 -6.38
CA ASN A 92 19.19 -2.85 -6.59
C ASN A 92 19.57 -4.22 -6.02
N TYR A 93 18.67 -5.18 -5.81
CA TYR A 93 19.12 -6.54 -5.54
C TYR A 93 19.66 -7.17 -6.82
N SER A 94 20.99 -7.21 -6.95
CA SER A 94 21.60 -8.08 -7.94
C SER A 94 21.63 -9.50 -7.38
N TYR A 95 20.93 -10.42 -8.04
CA TYR A 95 21.07 -11.86 -7.76
C TYR A 95 22.53 -12.35 -7.89
N ILE A 96 23.36 -11.62 -8.66
CA ILE A 96 24.78 -11.90 -8.84
C ILE A 96 25.63 -11.32 -7.70
N PHE A 97 25.36 -10.07 -7.28
CA PHE A 97 26.19 -9.36 -6.29
C PHE A 97 25.70 -9.44 -4.84
N ASN A 98 24.54 -10.07 -4.58
CA ASN A 98 24.06 -10.37 -3.23
C ASN A 98 23.97 -9.14 -2.31
N SER A 99 23.71 -7.97 -2.89
CA SER A 99 23.67 -6.70 -2.20
C SER A 99 22.78 -5.72 -2.96
N CYS A 100 22.28 -4.69 -2.27
CA CYS A 100 21.54 -3.59 -2.85
C CYS A 100 22.52 -2.58 -3.47
N VAL A 101 22.72 -2.64 -4.79
CA VAL A 101 23.70 -1.84 -5.55
C VAL A 101 23.08 -0.75 -6.44
N GLY A 102 22.79 0.43 -5.89
CA GLY A 102 22.42 1.58 -6.73
C GLY A 102 21.92 2.81 -5.98
N PRO A 103 21.61 3.89 -6.70
CA PRO A 103 21.64 5.25 -6.14
C PRO A 103 20.46 5.61 -5.25
N ILE A 104 19.35 4.88 -5.31
CA ILE A 104 18.15 5.13 -4.50
C ILE A 104 17.85 3.86 -3.71
N ASN A 105 18.26 3.82 -2.45
CA ASN A 105 17.75 2.81 -1.52
C ASN A 105 16.44 3.35 -0.97
N LYS A 106 15.29 2.85 -1.46
CA LYS A 106 14.02 3.03 -0.73
C LYS A 106 14.15 2.26 0.57
N ASP A 107 14.29 2.98 1.66
CA ASP A 107 14.41 2.43 3.02
C ASP A 107 13.10 1.81 3.51
N TYR A 108 11.98 2.22 2.94
CA TYR A 108 10.68 1.63 3.16
C TYR A 108 9.74 1.81 1.95
N HIS A 109 8.61 1.11 1.98
CA HIS A 109 7.43 1.36 1.17
C HIS A 109 6.22 1.59 2.07
N VAL A 110 5.25 2.38 1.61
CA VAL A 110 4.02 2.65 2.37
C VAL A 110 2.82 2.35 1.52
N ILE A 111 1.90 1.55 2.07
CA ILE A 111 0.61 1.23 1.44
C ILE A 111 -0.55 1.67 2.32
N PHE A 112 -1.68 1.94 1.68
CA PHE A 112 -2.95 2.20 2.37
C PHE A 112 -3.81 0.94 2.35
N MET A 113 -4.44 0.62 3.47
CA MET A 113 -5.32 -0.55 3.62
C MET A 113 -6.70 -0.13 4.11
N TYR A 114 -7.73 -0.77 3.57
CA TYR A 114 -9.11 -0.61 4.02
C TYR A 114 -9.72 -1.99 4.35
N CYS A 115 -10.13 -2.16 5.60
CA CYS A 115 -10.64 -3.42 6.14
C CYS A 115 -12.15 -3.32 6.41
N LEU A 116 -12.95 -3.94 5.55
CA LEU A 116 -14.40 -4.03 5.68
C LEU A 116 -14.79 -5.45 6.08
N ASP A 117 -15.04 -5.66 7.37
CA ASP A 117 -15.32 -6.96 7.98
C ASP A 117 -14.21 -7.97 7.61
N ASP A 118 -14.55 -9.06 6.92
CA ASP A 118 -13.61 -10.12 6.50
C ASP A 118 -12.85 -9.81 5.21
N ARG A 119 -13.07 -8.63 4.60
CA ARG A 119 -12.41 -8.24 3.35
C ARG A 119 -11.45 -7.10 3.58
N CYS A 120 -10.24 -7.26 3.07
CA CYS A 120 -9.23 -6.23 3.10
C CYS A 120 -8.76 -5.89 1.68
N LEU A 121 -8.63 -4.60 1.42
CA LEU A 121 -8.13 -4.04 0.18
C LEU A 121 -6.84 -3.27 0.44
N VAL A 122 -5.93 -3.38 -0.51
CA VAL A 122 -4.67 -2.65 -0.55
C VAL A 122 -4.72 -1.63 -1.68
N PHE A 123 -4.29 -0.42 -1.36
CA PHE A 123 -4.15 0.70 -2.27
C PHE A 123 -2.67 1.07 -2.29
N ASP A 124 -2.04 0.75 -3.41
CA ASP A 124 -0.63 1.01 -3.67
C ASP A 124 -0.52 1.70 -5.03
N LEU A 125 -0.19 3.00 -5.00
CA LEU A 125 -0.07 3.83 -6.21
C LEU A 125 1.17 3.47 -7.05
N ASP A 126 2.15 2.80 -6.43
CA ASP A 126 3.36 2.32 -7.10
C ASP A 126 3.19 0.92 -7.70
N SER A 127 2.08 0.21 -7.43
CA SER A 127 1.85 -1.16 -7.92
C SER A 127 1.38 -1.21 -9.37
N ASP A 128 1.75 -2.29 -10.08
CA ASP A 128 1.21 -2.65 -11.39
C ASP A 128 -0.06 -3.53 -11.31
N LEU A 129 -0.45 -3.95 -10.10
CA LEU A 129 -1.70 -4.64 -9.83
C LEU A 129 -2.89 -3.67 -9.92
N PRO A 130 -4.13 -4.18 -9.99
CA PRO A 130 -5.31 -3.32 -9.94
C PRO A 130 -5.33 -2.39 -8.73
N PHE A 131 -5.98 -1.25 -8.86
CA PHE A 131 -6.16 -0.31 -7.75
C PHE A 131 -7.66 -0.13 -7.49
N PRO A 132 -8.20 -0.60 -6.34
CA PRO A 132 -7.53 -1.39 -5.31
C PRO A 132 -7.23 -2.84 -5.72
N THR A 133 -6.35 -3.49 -4.95
CA THR A 133 -6.11 -4.93 -5.02
C THR A 133 -6.61 -5.63 -3.74
N TYR A 134 -7.20 -6.82 -3.88
CA TYR A 134 -7.54 -7.67 -2.73
C TYR A 134 -6.29 -8.09 -1.96
N PHE A 135 -6.33 -7.99 -0.64
CA PHE A 135 -5.18 -8.26 0.24
C PHE A 135 -4.47 -9.58 -0.08
N HIS A 136 -5.21 -10.68 -0.23
CA HIS A 136 -4.62 -11.98 -0.56
C HIS A 136 -3.81 -11.93 -1.87
N LYS A 137 -4.35 -11.32 -2.93
CA LYS A 137 -3.64 -11.16 -4.21
C LYS A 137 -2.39 -10.30 -4.07
N TYR A 138 -2.49 -9.18 -3.33
CA TYR A 138 -1.34 -8.31 -3.07
C TYR A 138 -0.23 -9.07 -2.32
N VAL A 139 -0.60 -9.81 -1.27
CA VAL A 139 0.36 -10.61 -0.50
C VAL A 139 1.00 -11.69 -1.38
N THR A 140 0.23 -12.42 -2.18
CA THR A 140 0.78 -13.51 -3.00
C THR A 140 1.64 -13.03 -4.16
N GLU A 141 1.33 -11.86 -4.74
CA GLU A 141 2.02 -11.40 -5.96
C GLU A 141 3.10 -10.35 -5.72
N THR A 142 2.88 -9.41 -4.79
CA THR A 142 3.82 -8.32 -4.47
C THR A 142 4.76 -8.68 -3.35
N ILE A 143 4.23 -9.25 -2.27
CA ILE A 143 4.97 -9.54 -1.04
C ILE A 143 5.68 -10.89 -1.17
N ARG A 144 4.98 -11.92 -1.65
CA ARG A 144 5.46 -13.31 -1.78
C ARG A 144 5.95 -13.87 -0.43
N THR A 145 6.43 -15.11 -0.41
CA THR A 145 6.99 -15.73 0.80
C THR A 145 8.36 -15.13 1.16
N ASP A 146 8.72 -15.07 2.44
CA ASP A 146 10.09 -14.74 2.86
C ASP A 146 11.07 -15.91 2.58
N HIS A 147 10.59 -17.14 2.36
CA HIS A 147 11.45 -18.30 2.07
C HIS A 147 12.26 -18.18 0.77
N ILE A 148 11.83 -17.31 -0.15
CA ILE A 148 12.57 -17.00 -1.38
C ILE A 148 13.57 -15.85 -1.20
N LEU A 149 13.57 -15.22 -0.02
CA LEU A 149 14.48 -14.15 0.34
C LEU A 149 15.58 -14.65 1.26
N ARG A 150 16.62 -13.84 1.39
CA ARG A 150 17.62 -14.01 2.44
C ARG A 150 17.08 -13.48 3.77
N PRO A 151 17.53 -14.03 4.91
CA PRO A 151 17.11 -13.58 6.23
C PRO A 151 17.26 -12.07 6.46
N GLU A 152 18.30 -11.45 5.90
CA GLU A 152 18.55 -10.00 6.05
C GLU A 152 17.50 -9.14 5.36
N ASN A 153 16.79 -9.70 4.38
CA ASN A 153 15.79 -9.02 3.56
C ASN A 153 14.35 -9.35 3.97
N HIS A 154 14.15 -10.18 4.99
CA HIS A 154 12.81 -10.46 5.53
C HIS A 154 12.11 -9.16 5.91
N ARG A 155 10.87 -9.01 5.46
CA ARG A 155 10.15 -7.74 5.60
C ARG A 155 9.46 -7.64 6.96
N PHE A 156 9.49 -6.46 7.53
CA PHE A 156 8.69 -6.07 8.69
C PHE A 156 7.57 -5.15 8.27
N PHE A 157 6.44 -5.27 8.97
CA PHE A 157 5.23 -4.50 8.70
C PHE A 157 4.82 -3.73 9.95
N ARG A 158 4.79 -2.40 9.85
CA ARG A 158 4.23 -1.55 10.90
C ARG A 158 2.87 -1.04 10.46
N VAL A 159 1.81 -1.56 11.08
CA VAL A 159 0.42 -1.19 10.81
C VAL A 159 0.00 -0.07 11.75
N ILE A 160 -0.52 1.03 11.20
CA ILE A 160 -0.90 2.24 11.93
C ILE A 160 -2.34 2.60 11.55
N PRO A 161 -3.25 2.84 12.51
CA PRO A 161 -4.57 3.36 12.18
C PRO A 161 -4.48 4.70 11.44
N ALA A 162 -5.30 4.90 10.40
CA ALA A 162 -5.23 6.11 9.56
C ALA A 162 -5.45 7.40 10.37
N SER A 163 -6.33 7.38 11.38
CA SER A 163 -6.55 8.51 12.29
C SER A 163 -5.29 8.89 13.08
N VAL A 164 -4.55 7.90 13.57
CA VAL A 164 -3.27 8.10 14.28
C VAL A 164 -2.20 8.60 13.32
N TYR A 165 -2.16 8.06 12.10
CA TYR A 165 -1.23 8.50 11.07
C TYR A 165 -1.43 9.98 10.73
N LEU A 166 -2.68 10.40 10.45
CA LEU A 166 -3.00 11.81 10.18
C LEU A 166 -2.61 12.76 11.31
N GLN A 167 -2.73 12.31 12.57
CA GLN A 167 -2.39 13.14 13.73
C GLN A 167 -0.88 13.24 13.99
N LYS A 168 -0.13 12.15 13.77
CA LYS A 168 1.24 12.01 14.26
C LYS A 168 2.31 12.01 13.18
N PHE A 169 1.95 11.75 11.93
CA PHE A 169 2.90 11.73 10.84
C PHE A 169 3.43 13.14 10.56
N ALA A 170 4.75 13.24 10.45
CA ALA A 170 5.44 14.43 9.99
C ALA A 170 6.69 13.99 9.20
N SER A 171 6.92 14.61 8.06
CA SER A 171 8.12 14.43 7.24
C SER A 171 8.66 15.81 6.87
N ASP A 172 9.95 16.00 7.05
CA ASP A 172 10.68 17.17 6.55
C ASP A 172 11.42 16.88 5.23
N ARG A 173 11.15 15.70 4.64
CA ARG A 173 11.71 15.22 3.37
C ARG A 173 13.24 15.14 3.33
N ARG A 174 13.94 15.24 4.46
CA ARG A 174 15.42 15.22 4.47
C ARG A 174 16.00 13.88 4.04
N HIS A 175 15.28 12.78 4.20
CA HIS A 175 15.71 11.46 3.73
C HIS A 175 15.86 11.42 2.19
N MET A 176 15.19 12.33 1.47
CA MET A 176 15.32 12.49 0.03
C MET A 176 16.44 13.45 -0.39
N ARG A 177 17.23 13.98 0.56
CA ARG A 177 18.38 14.85 0.28
C ARG A 177 19.67 14.03 0.21
N GLN A 178 20.42 14.26 -0.86
CA GLN A 178 21.77 13.75 -1.01
C GLN A 178 22.75 14.51 -0.09
N SER A 179 23.93 13.93 0.14
CA SER A 179 25.00 14.54 0.95
C SER A 179 25.51 15.87 0.39
N ASN A 180 25.37 16.11 -0.92
CA ASN A 180 25.69 17.37 -1.60
C ASN A 180 24.60 18.45 -1.42
N GLY A 181 23.51 18.17 -0.70
CA GLY A 181 22.41 19.09 -0.42
C GLY A 181 21.30 19.12 -1.46
N ASN A 182 21.48 18.50 -2.63
CA ASN A 182 20.48 18.36 -3.68
C ASN A 182 19.43 17.31 -3.30
N PHE A 183 18.22 17.42 -3.84
CA PHE A 183 17.23 16.37 -3.72
C PHE A 183 17.54 15.24 -4.70
N MET A 184 17.18 14.01 -4.32
CA MET A 184 17.05 12.89 -5.26
C MET A 184 15.91 13.24 -6.21
N LEU A 185 16.27 13.90 -7.31
CA LEU A 185 15.40 14.15 -8.46
C LEU A 185 15.56 12.98 -9.43
N PHE A 186 14.45 12.59 -10.06
CA PHE A 186 14.34 11.46 -10.98
C PHE A 186 14.07 11.95 -12.39
#